data_AF-A0A1A9BXZ7-F1
#
_entry.id   AF-A0A1A9BXZ7-F1
#
_cell.length_a   1.000
_cell.length_b   1.000
_cell.length_c   1.000
_cell.angle_alpha   90.00
_cell.angle_beta   90.00
_cell.angle_gamma   90.00
#
_symmetry.space_group_name_H-M   'P 1'
#
loop_
_entity.id
_entity.type
_entity.pdbx_description
1 polymer ?
#
loop_
_entity_poly.entity_id
_entity_poly.type
_entity_poly.pdbx_seq_one_letter_code
_entity_poly.pdbx_strand_id
1 'polypeptide(L)' 'MAEQALLFRAFAPYARFVLVNGELGMVNAPDDKPMSVTALTVADGRITGMCILADPARPAGLDLPDLAGQHGGRP' A
#
# COMPACT_ATOMS: atom_id res chain seq x y z
N MET A 1 4.48 18.30 -11.75
CA MET A 1 3.69 17.05 -11.88
C MET A 1 4.51 15.82 -12.31
N ALA A 2 5.84 15.93 -12.52
CA ALA A 2 6.69 14.77 -12.81
C ALA A 2 7.43 14.23 -11.57
N GLU A 3 7.82 15.09 -10.63
CA GLU A 3 8.52 14.67 -9.40
C GLU A 3 7.69 13.75 -8.51
N GLN A 4 6.37 13.95 -8.42
CA GLN A 4 5.51 13.05 -7.66
C GLN A 4 5.44 11.65 -8.31
N ALA A 5 5.44 11.55 -9.65
CA ALA A 5 5.47 10.26 -10.34
C ALA A 5 6.78 9.47 -10.10
N LEU A 6 7.92 10.18 -9.90
CA LEU A 6 9.17 9.54 -9.51
C LEU A 6 9.13 8.99 -8.07
N LEU A 7 8.51 9.71 -7.13
CA LEU A 7 8.31 9.22 -5.76
C LEU A 7 7.47 7.92 -5.77
N PHE A 8 6.40 7.87 -6.58
CA PHE A 8 5.62 6.63 -6.75
C PHE A 8 6.44 5.45 -7.26
N ARG A 9 7.43 5.66 -8.14
CA ARG A 9 8.33 4.59 -8.63
C ARG A 9 9.25 4.05 -7.54
N ALA A 10 9.68 4.88 -6.58
CA ALA A 10 10.53 4.44 -5.48
C ALA A 10 9.79 3.53 -4.48
N PHE A 11 8.46 3.68 -4.36
CA PHE A 11 7.62 2.85 -3.49
C PHE A 11 7.02 1.62 -4.19
N ALA A 12 7.02 1.58 -5.52
CA ALA A 12 6.54 0.45 -6.32
C ALA A 12 7.09 -0.94 -5.90
N PRO A 13 8.37 -1.13 -5.51
CA PRO A 13 8.84 -2.43 -5.03
C PRO A 13 8.36 -2.82 -3.62
N TYR A 14 7.86 -1.88 -2.84
CA TYR A 14 7.34 -2.11 -1.47
C TYR A 14 5.81 -2.13 -1.42
N ALA A 15 5.16 -1.83 -2.55
CA ALA A 15 3.73 -1.82 -2.72
C ALA A 15 3.17 -3.25 -2.73
N ARG A 16 2.37 -3.57 -1.72
CA ARG A 16 1.68 -4.86 -1.63
C ARG A 16 0.20 -4.65 -1.75
N PHE A 17 -0.43 -5.32 -2.72
CA PHE A 17 -1.88 -5.29 -2.85
C PHE A 17 -2.52 -6.09 -1.71
N VAL A 18 -3.51 -5.48 -1.07
CA VAL A 18 -4.26 -6.05 0.04
C VAL A 18 -5.74 -5.68 -0.09
N LEU A 19 -6.58 -6.32 0.72
CA LEU A 19 -7.94 -5.85 0.92
C LEU A 19 -7.97 -4.97 2.17
N VAL A 20 -8.44 -3.73 2.02
CA VAL A 20 -8.67 -2.79 3.12
C VAL A 20 -10.18 -2.70 3.31
N ASN A 21 -10.70 -3.20 4.42
CA ASN A 21 -12.14 -3.28 4.66
C ASN A 21 -12.94 -3.99 3.54
N GLY A 22 -12.31 -4.92 2.82
CA GLY A 22 -12.92 -5.61 1.67
C GLY A 22 -12.81 -4.87 0.33
N GLU A 23 -12.23 -3.66 0.30
CA GLU A 23 -11.94 -2.92 -0.93
C GLU A 23 -10.47 -3.09 -1.36
N LEU A 24 -10.18 -2.85 -2.64
CA LEU A 24 -8.82 -2.93 -3.17
C LEU A 24 -7.94 -1.87 -2.51
N GLY A 25 -6.81 -2.30 -1.96
CA GLY A 25 -5.84 -1.39 -1.37
C GLY A 25 -4.40 -1.83 -1.60
N MET A 26 -3.50 -1.00 -1.08
CA MET A 26 -2.07 -1.16 -1.19
C MET A 26 -1.41 -0.73 0.12
N VAL A 27 -0.51 -1.55 0.64
CA VAL A 27 0.33 -1.22 1.80
C VAL A 27 1.75 -1.00 1.31
N ASN A 28 2.38 0.08 1.76
CA ASN A 28 3.81 0.30 1.61
C ASN A 28 4.49 -0.09 2.93
N ALA A 29 5.30 -1.14 2.89
CA ALA A 29 5.98 -1.67 4.07
C ALA A 29 7.46 -1.97 3.80
N PRO A 30 8.34 -0.95 3.83
CA PRO A 30 9.78 -1.18 3.87
C PRO A 30 10.17 -1.88 5.18
N ASP A 31 11.05 -2.90 5.11
CA ASP A 31 11.51 -3.68 6.28
C ASP A 31 10.35 -4.29 7.09
N ASP A 32 9.28 -4.71 6.39
CA ASP A 32 8.05 -5.27 6.96
C ASP A 32 7.31 -4.34 7.94
N LYS A 33 7.67 -3.04 7.95
CA LYS A 33 7.03 -2.02 8.77
C LYS A 33 6.03 -1.21 7.94
N PRO A 34 4.72 -1.28 8.24
CA PRO A 34 3.71 -0.55 7.49
C PRO A 34 3.86 0.95 7.72
N MET A 35 4.22 1.67 6.66
CA MET A 35 4.42 3.11 6.70
C MET A 35 3.19 3.84 6.16
N SER A 36 2.54 3.28 5.15
CA SER A 36 1.34 3.86 4.55
C SER A 36 0.38 2.80 4.02
N VAL A 37 -0.91 3.13 4.03
CA VAL A 37 -1.99 2.33 3.42
C VAL A 37 -2.75 3.20 2.44
N THR A 38 -3.00 2.68 1.25
CA THR A 38 -3.83 3.30 0.22
C THR A 38 -5.04 2.41 -0.01
N ALA A 39 -6.25 2.97 0.06
CA ALA A 39 -7.49 2.30 -0.33
C ALA A 39 -8.02 2.92 -1.62
N LEU A 40 -8.51 2.07 -2.53
CA LEU A 40 -9.13 2.45 -3.79
C LEU A 40 -10.58 1.97 -3.79
N THR A 41 -11.50 2.90 -4.00
CA THR A 41 -12.90 2.57 -4.25
C THR A 41 -13.08 2.43 -5.76
N VAL A 42 -13.54 1.24 -6.18
CA VAL A 42 -13.81 0.94 -7.58
C VAL A 42 -15.31 0.70 -7.75
N ALA A 43 -15.94 1.49 -8.62
CA ALA A 43 -17.34 1.32 -9.00
C ALA A 43 -17.44 1.37 -10.54
N ASP A 44 -18.25 0.49 -11.12
CA ASP A 44 -18.45 0.40 -12.58
C ASP A 44 -17.14 0.26 -13.39
N GLY A 45 -16.17 -0.49 -12.84
CA GLY A 45 -14.85 -0.67 -13.47
C GLY A 45 -13.97 0.59 -13.48
N ARG A 46 -14.32 1.62 -12.70
CA ARG A 46 -13.58 2.89 -12.59
C ARG A 46 -13.17 3.15 -11.15
N ILE A 47 -11.98 3.72 -10.96
CA ILE A 47 -11.53 4.21 -9.65
C ILE A 47 -12.31 5.50 -9.35
N THR A 48 -13.23 5.45 -8.39
CA THR A 48 -14.08 6.58 -8.00
C THR A 48 -13.59 7.27 -6.73
N GLY A 49 -12.69 6.63 -5.98
CA GLY A 49 -12.13 7.17 -4.75
C GLY A 49 -10.74 6.63 -4.47
N MET A 50 -9.94 7.47 -3.82
CA MET A 50 -8.63 7.09 -3.29
C MET A 50 -8.44 7.73 -1.93
N CYS A 51 -8.12 6.93 -0.93
CA CYS A 51 -7.78 7.40 0.41
C CYS A 51 -6.37 6.93 0.75
N ILE A 52 -5.50 7.86 1.14
CA ILE A 52 -4.12 7.55 1.52
C ILE A 52 -3.96 7.87 3.00
N LEU A 53 -3.56 6.87 3.77
CA LEU A 53 -3.11 6.97 5.14
C LEU A 53 -1.60 6.92 5.15
N ALA A 54 -0.95 8.07 5.33
CA ALA A 54 0.51 8.21 5.38
C ALA A 54 1.04 8.53 6.79
N ASP A 55 0.20 8.37 7.82
CA ASP A 55 0.63 8.48 9.21
C ASP A 55 1.11 7.10 9.69
N PRO A 56 2.38 6.93 10.07
CA PRO A 56 2.95 5.62 10.42
C PRO A 56 2.45 5.09 11.78
N ALA A 57 1.87 5.93 12.64
CA ALA A 57 1.28 5.48 13.91
C ALA A 57 -0.10 4.83 13.71
N ARG A 58 -0.83 5.26 12.68
CA ARG A 58 -2.19 4.79 12.38
C ARG A 58 -2.29 3.33 11.91
N PRO A 59 -1.43 2.81 11.00
CA PRO A 59 -1.48 1.40 10.60
C PRO A 59 -0.86 0.45 11.62
N ALA A 60 -0.07 0.93 12.59
CA ALA A 60 0.49 0.09 13.66
C ALA A 60 -0.59 -0.49 14.60
N GLY A 61 -1.77 0.12 14.65
CA GLY A 61 -2.93 -0.38 15.40
C GLY A 61 -3.89 -1.27 14.59
N LEU A 62 -3.59 -1.55 13.31
CA LEU A 62 -4.40 -2.42 12.47
C LEU A 62 -3.89 -3.86 12.56
N ASP A 63 -4.81 -4.83 12.54
CA ASP A 63 -4.49 -6.24 12.37
C ASP A 63 -4.05 -6.46 10.92
N LEU A 64 -2.75 -6.27 10.67
CA LEU A 64 -2.14 -6.45 9.37
C LEU A 64 -1.61 -7.88 9.26
N PRO A 65 -1.87 -8.59 8.14
CA PRO A 65 -1.30 -9.91 7.94
C PRO A 65 0.22 -9.83 7.97
N ASP A 66 0.87 -10.93 8.32
CA ASP A 66 2.32 -11.02 8.33
C ASP A 66 2.89 -10.51 6.99
N LEU A 67 3.55 -9.36 7.08
CA LEU A 67 4.21 -8.75 5.94
C LEU A 67 5.56 -9.45 5.70
N ALA A 68 6.03 -10.37 6.54
CA ALA A 68 7.27 -11.10 6.28
C ALA A 68 7.08 -12.24 5.24
N GLY A 69 6.84 -11.88 3.98
CA GLY A 69 6.75 -12.89 2.93
C GLY A 69 6.31 -12.32 1.60
N GLN A 70 7.29 -11.99 0.74
CA GLN A 70 7.29 -12.16 -0.73
C GLN A 70 8.65 -11.78 -1.36
N HIS A 71 9.68 -11.35 -0.60
CA HIS A 71 11.02 -11.09 -1.15
C HIS A 71 11.85 -12.37 -1.38
N GLY A 72 11.18 -13.44 -1.84
CA GLY A 72 11.77 -14.71 -2.23
C GLY A 72 12.23 -14.71 -3.68
N GLY A 73 12.82 -13.62 -4.17
CA GLY A 73 13.59 -13.60 -5.40
C GLY A 73 15.06 -13.76 -5.05
N ARG A 74 15.57 -15.00 -5.03
CA ARG A 74 17.01 -15.25 -5.07
C ARG A 74 17.59 -14.71 -6.40
N PRO A 75 18.87 -14.29 -6.40
CA PRO A 75 19.53 -13.61 -7.52
C PRO A 75 19.59 -14.46 -8.80
#